data_AF-A0A3N5ZFR3-F1
#
_entry.id   AF-A0A3N5ZFR3-F1
#
_cell.length_a   1.000
_cell.length_b   1.000
_cell.length_c   1.000
_cell.angle_alpha   90.00
_cell.angle_beta   90.00
_cell.angle_gamma   90.00
#
_symmetry.space_group_name_H-M   'P 1'
#
loop_
_entity.id
_entity.type
_entity.pdbx_description
1 polymer ?
#
loop_
_entity_poly.entity_id
_entity_poly.type
_entity_poly.pdbx_seq_one_letter_code
_entity_poly.pdbx_strand_id
1 'polypeptide(L)' 'MQYNQRTIAKPVSCSGVGVHSGKAVTLTIKPAPANHGIKFVRI' A
#
# COMPACT_ATOMS: atom_id res chain seq x y z
N MET A 1 -18.97 19.40 -6.61
CA MET A 1 -17.64 19.27 -5.96
C MET A 1 -16.75 18.41 -6.84
N GLN A 2 -15.55 18.87 -7.16
CA GLN A 2 -14.58 18.07 -7.92
C GLN A 2 -13.89 17.08 -6.97
N TYR A 3 -13.93 15.79 -7.28
CA TYR A 3 -13.25 14.76 -6.49
C TYR A 3 -11.85 14.55 -7.05
N ASN A 4 -10.84 15.07 -6.34
CA ASN A 4 -9.44 14.90 -6.74
C ASN A 4 -8.93 13.52 -6.29
N GLN A 5 -8.04 12.93 -7.10
CA GLN A 5 -7.34 11.72 -6.72
C GLN A 5 -6.51 11.92 -5.46
N ARG A 6 -6.37 10.86 -4.67
CA ARG A 6 -5.67 10.88 -3.38
C ARG A 6 -4.64 9.77 -3.31
N THR A 7 -3.52 10.10 -2.70
CA THR A 7 -2.48 9.16 -2.30
C THR A 7 -2.00 9.51 -0.89
N ILE A 8 -1.19 8.66 -0.27
CA ILE A 8 -0.64 8.93 1.07
C ILE A 8 0.48 9.99 0.99
N ALA A 9 0.62 10.83 2.02
CA ALA A 9 1.60 11.91 2.03
C ALA A 9 3.06 11.42 2.18
N LYS A 10 3.28 10.30 2.86
CA LYS A 10 4.59 9.68 3.11
C LYS A 10 4.45 8.16 3.18
N PRO A 11 5.51 7.38 2.91
CA PRO A 11 5.46 5.93 3.08
C PRO A 11 5.04 5.51 4.49
N VAL A 12 4.26 4.45 4.58
CA VAL A 12 3.85 3.85 5.86
C VAL A 12 4.04 2.34 5.80
N SER A 13 4.48 1.75 6.90
CA SER A 13 4.74 0.32 7.01
C SER A 13 3.95 -0.30 8.16
N CYS A 14 3.51 -1.53 7.97
CA CYS A 14 2.95 -2.38 9.01
C CYS A 14 3.52 -3.79 8.90
N SER A 15 3.59 -4.48 10.03
CA SER A 15 4.08 -5.87 10.11
C SER A 15 3.02 -6.76 10.74
N GLY A 16 2.95 -8.01 10.30
CA GLY A 16 1.97 -8.97 10.80
C GLY A 16 2.20 -10.37 10.24
N VAL A 17 1.26 -11.28 10.54
CA VAL A 17 1.30 -12.68 10.08
C VAL A 17 0.20 -12.91 9.05
N GLY A 18 0.53 -13.53 7.92
CA GLY A 18 -0.44 -13.90 6.90
C GLY A 18 -1.38 -15.00 7.40
N VAL A 19 -2.69 -14.74 7.41
CA VAL A 19 -3.70 -15.63 8.02
C VAL A 19 -3.64 -17.07 7.49
N HIS A 20 -3.47 -17.25 6.18
CA HIS A 20 -3.43 -18.58 5.57
C HIS A 20 -2.03 -19.18 5.46
N SER A 21 -0.99 -18.34 5.33
CA SER A 21 0.38 -18.83 5.15
C SER A 21 1.14 -19.03 6.45
N GLY A 22 0.69 -18.38 7.54
CA GLY A 22 1.42 -18.32 8.81
C GLY A 22 2.74 -17.54 8.74
N LYS A 23 3.05 -16.91 7.60
CA LYS A 23 4.34 -16.22 7.40
C LYS A 23 4.31 -14.81 7.97
N ALA A 24 5.37 -14.43 8.68
CA ALA A 24 5.62 -13.05 9.06
C ALA A 24 5.90 -12.21 7.80
N VAL A 25 5.27 -11.03 7.70
CA VAL A 25 5.39 -10.12 6.55
C VAL A 25 5.48 -8.68 7.05
N THR A 26 6.20 -7.86 6.28
CA THR A 26 6.14 -6.39 6.39
C THR A 26 5.59 -5.83 5.09
N LEU A 27 4.48 -5.08 5.16
CA LEU A 27 3.90 -4.36 4.04
C LEU A 27 4.31 -2.90 4.13
N THR A 28 4.71 -2.30 3.02
CA THR A 28 4.95 -0.86 2.91
C THR A 28 4.08 -0.28 1.81
N ILE A 29 3.24 0.70 2.16
CA ILE A 29 2.45 1.49 1.22
C ILE A 29 3.27 2.73 0.88
N LYS A 30 3.38 3.05 -0.42
CA LYS A 30 4.14 4.20 -0.92
C LYS A 30 3.19 5.19 -1.62
N PRO A 31 3.50 6.50 -1.63
CA PRO A 31 2.82 7.46 -2.49
C PRO A 31 2.89 7.04 -3.96
N ALA A 32 1.85 7.35 -4.73
CA ALA A 32 1.76 7.02 -6.15
C ALA A 32 1.28 8.24 -6.96
N PRO A 33 1.73 8.39 -8.22
CA PRO A 33 1.29 9.49 -9.09
C PRO A 33 -0.18 9.34 -9.48
N ALA A 34 -0.77 10.41 -10.01
CA ALA A 34 -2.13 10.39 -10.53
C ALA A 34 -2.29 9.31 -11.62
N ASN A 35 -3.48 8.70 -11.69
CA ASN A 35 -3.88 7.61 -12.58
C ASN A 35 -3.12 6.29 -12.40
N HIS A 36 -2.33 6.13 -11.32
CA HIS A 36 -1.62 4.88 -11.04
C HIS A 36 -2.54 3.73 -10.60
N GLY A 37 -3.66 4.04 -9.94
CA GLY A 37 -4.52 3.05 -9.30
C GLY A 37 -3.87 2.39 -8.08
N ILE A 38 -4.37 1.22 -7.69
CA ILE A 38 -3.82 0.41 -6.59
C ILE A 38 -3.09 -0.79 -7.20
N LYS A 39 -1.80 -0.96 -6.87
CA LYS A 39 -0.98 -2.08 -7.34
C LYS A 39 -0.25 -2.73 -6.17
N PHE A 40 -0.34 -4.05 -6.06
CA PHE A 40 0.48 -4.84 -5.15
C PHE A 40 1.75 -5.29 -5.87
N VAL A 41 2.88 -5.27 -5.17
CA VAL A 41 4.18 -5.70 -5.67
C VAL A 41 4.79 -6.67 -4.65
N ARG A 42 5.26 -7.82 -5.13
CA ARG A 42 6.08 -8.75 -4.34
C ARG A 42 7.55 -8.36 -4.54
N ILE A 43 8.28 -8.13 -3.46
CA ILE A 43 9.72 -7.85 -3.45
C ILE A 43 10.47 -9.17 -3.22
#